data_AF-A0A4Q5RHK9-F1
#
_entry.id   AF-A0A4Q5RHK9-F1
#
_cell.length_a   1.000
_cell.length_b   1.000
_cell.length_c   1.000
_cell.angle_alpha   90.00
_cell.angle_beta   90.00
_cell.angle_gamma   90.00
#
_symmetry.space_group_name_H-M   'P 1'
#
loop_
_entity.id
_entity.type
_entity.pdbx_description
1 polymer ?
#
loop_
_entity_poly.entity_id
_entity_poly.type
_entity_poly.pdbx_seq_one_letter_code
_entity_poly.pdbx_strand_id
1 'polypeptide(L)'
;MSPGSGGAQGLLNPTQNHVDLYEAVKRQTANGPILSSAPINTLGSGYDPQNPYANRDPRFYANIIYNNMAWQGRQIQMYEGGADFRIGTNTFTRTRYYCKKLWPEIYRAGATARSLINFVYFRYAEVLLNYAEAVNEANGPGADVYQNINLVRARAGMPALPAGLSKEDMRTRIQNER
;
A
#
# COMPACT_ATOMS: atom_id res chain seq x y z
N MET A 1 4.54 23.43 4.61
CA MET A 1 3.52 22.39 4.89
C MET A 1 3.75 21.26 3.92
N SER A 2 4.02 20.08 4.46
CA SER A 2 4.37 18.88 3.71
C SER A 2 3.18 17.92 3.62
N PRO A 3 2.88 17.33 2.46
CA PRO A 3 3.17 17.82 1.13
C PRO A 3 2.07 18.79 0.66
N GLY A 4 2.44 20.05 0.42
CA GLY A 4 1.77 20.91 -0.56
C GLY A 4 0.27 21.14 -0.41
N SER A 5 -0.09 22.09 0.46
CA SER A 5 -1.37 22.84 0.47
C SER A 5 -2.58 22.25 1.20
N GLY A 6 -3.55 23.13 1.51
CA GLY A 6 -4.86 22.81 2.08
C GLY A 6 -4.96 22.81 3.61
N GLY A 7 -3.95 23.31 4.34
CA GLY A 7 -3.92 23.15 5.80
C GLY A 7 -3.56 21.74 6.25
N ALA A 8 -2.90 20.95 5.38
CA ALA A 8 -2.41 19.62 5.72
C ALA A 8 -1.42 19.69 6.91
N GLN A 9 -1.86 19.19 8.05
CA GLN A 9 -1.13 19.15 9.33
C GLN A 9 -0.33 17.85 9.51
N GLY A 10 -0.20 17.02 8.47
CA GLY A 10 0.50 15.75 8.58
C GLY A 10 -0.14 14.78 9.59
N LEU A 11 -1.46 14.76 9.70
CA LEU A 11 -2.20 13.99 10.71
C LEU A 11 -2.38 12.51 10.35
N LEU A 12 -2.31 12.16 9.07
CA LEU A 12 -2.45 10.78 8.59
C LEU A 12 -1.07 10.20 8.31
N ASN A 13 -0.55 9.45 9.28
CA ASN A 13 0.81 8.90 9.26
C ASN A 13 0.73 7.37 9.30
N PRO A 14 0.80 6.69 8.14
CA PRO A 14 0.94 5.24 8.10
C PRO A 14 2.08 4.78 9.00
N THR A 15 1.86 3.73 9.78
CA THR A 15 2.89 3.15 10.63
C THR A 15 3.86 2.31 9.80
N GLN A 16 5.06 2.07 10.34
CA GLN A 16 6.01 1.15 9.70
C GLN A 16 5.39 -0.24 9.53
N ASN A 17 4.67 -0.74 10.54
CA ASN A 17 3.95 -2.02 10.44
C ASN A 17 3.01 -2.06 9.24
N HIS A 18 2.23 -0.99 8.97
CA HIS A 18 1.37 -0.95 7.80
C HIS A 18 2.17 -0.93 6.49
N VAL A 19 3.28 -0.19 6.44
CA VAL A 19 4.18 -0.17 5.28
C VAL A 19 4.79 -1.54 5.03
N ASP A 20 5.05 -2.33 6.07
CA ASP A 20 5.67 -3.65 5.97
C ASP A 20 4.71 -4.75 5.48
N LEU A 21 3.40 -4.54 5.59
CA LEU A 21 2.38 -5.47 5.06
C LEU A 21 2.38 -5.57 3.53
N TYR A 22 2.87 -4.54 2.83
CA TYR A 22 2.98 -4.57 1.37
C TYR A 22 4.09 -5.54 0.97
N GLU A 23 3.74 -6.60 0.22
CA GLU A 23 4.69 -7.61 -0.22
C GLU A 23 5.86 -6.99 -1.03
N ALA A 24 7.04 -7.59 -0.91
CA ALA A 24 8.11 -7.39 -1.87
C ALA A 24 7.81 -8.22 -3.12
N VAL A 25 8.19 -7.70 -4.28
CA VAL A 25 7.90 -8.32 -5.57
C VAL A 25 9.18 -8.54 -6.37
N LYS A 26 9.24 -9.63 -7.12
CA LYS A 26 10.29 -9.86 -8.11
C LYS A 26 9.69 -9.65 -9.49
N ARG A 27 10.36 -8.82 -10.30
CA ARG A 27 9.94 -8.53 -11.67
C ARG A 27 10.90 -9.17 -12.65
N GLN A 28 10.40 -9.48 -13.84
CA GLN A 28 11.24 -9.98 -14.94
C GLN A 28 12.25 -8.92 -15.40
N THR A 29 11.82 -7.66 -15.45
CA THR A 29 12.63 -6.48 -15.75
C THR A 29 12.15 -5.31 -14.88
N ALA A 30 12.87 -4.19 -14.83
CA ALA A 30 12.52 -3.05 -13.97
C ALA A 30 11.05 -2.58 -14.11
N ASN A 31 10.50 -2.63 -15.33
CA ASN A 31 9.11 -2.27 -15.64
C ASN A 31 8.28 -3.47 -16.13
N GLY A 32 8.80 -4.68 -16.01
CA GLY A 32 8.17 -5.90 -16.48
C GLY A 32 7.09 -6.44 -15.53
N PRO A 33 6.44 -7.55 -15.92
CA PRO A 33 5.44 -8.21 -15.08
C PRO A 33 6.06 -8.69 -13.77
N ILE A 34 5.23 -8.73 -12.73
CA ILE A 34 5.60 -9.31 -11.43
C ILE A 34 5.54 -10.83 -11.57
N LEU A 35 6.67 -11.49 -11.31
CA LEU A 35 6.83 -12.93 -11.38
C LEU A 35 6.42 -13.62 -10.07
N SER A 36 6.78 -13.01 -8.95
CA SER A 36 6.45 -13.53 -7.62
C SER A 36 6.38 -12.41 -6.60
N SER A 37 5.72 -12.69 -5.49
CA SER A 37 5.65 -11.77 -4.36
C SER A 37 5.66 -12.54 -3.05
N ALA A 38 6.23 -11.93 -2.02
CA ALA A 38 6.34 -12.50 -0.69
C ALA A 38 6.35 -11.40 0.38
N PRO A 39 5.96 -11.71 1.63
CA PRO A 39 6.17 -10.81 2.75
C PRO A 39 7.63 -10.35 2.83
N ILE A 40 7.87 -9.09 3.22
CA ILE A 40 9.22 -8.49 3.15
C ILE A 40 10.24 -9.20 4.04
N ASN A 41 9.78 -9.81 5.14
CA ASN A 41 10.60 -10.56 6.11
C ASN A 41 10.89 -12.01 5.67
N THR A 42 10.34 -12.46 4.55
CA THR A 42 10.58 -13.80 4.03
C THR A 42 11.92 -13.85 3.30
N LEU A 43 12.73 -14.87 3.60
CA LEU A 43 14.01 -15.07 2.92
C LEU A 43 13.78 -15.21 1.41
N GLY A 44 14.54 -14.45 0.62
CA GLY A 44 14.40 -14.47 -0.83
C GLY A 44 13.20 -13.71 -1.37
N SER A 45 12.52 -12.88 -0.57
CA SER A 45 11.45 -11.98 -1.03
C SER A 45 11.94 -10.95 -2.07
N GLY A 46 13.24 -10.63 -2.05
CA GLY A 46 13.83 -9.57 -2.87
C GLY A 46 13.76 -8.18 -2.22
N TYR A 47 13.31 -8.10 -0.97
CA TYR A 47 13.34 -6.87 -0.19
C TYR A 47 14.79 -6.46 0.15
N ASP A 48 15.11 -5.19 -0.05
CA ASP A 48 16.39 -4.58 0.31
C ASP A 48 16.16 -3.48 1.38
N PRO A 49 16.64 -3.65 2.62
CA PRO A 49 16.53 -2.63 3.66
C PRO A 49 17.20 -1.28 3.33
N GLN A 50 18.21 -1.27 2.45
CA GLN A 50 18.86 -0.03 1.99
C GLN A 50 18.05 0.67 0.89
N ASN A 51 17.14 -0.05 0.23
CA ASN A 51 16.22 0.48 -0.76
C ASN A 51 14.78 0.00 -0.51
N PRO A 52 14.18 0.40 0.63
CA PRO A 52 12.95 -0.24 1.16
C PRO A 52 11.70 0.04 0.32
N TYR A 53 11.77 1.03 -0.58
CA TYR A 53 10.66 1.43 -1.44
C TYR A 53 10.74 0.83 -2.84
N ALA A 54 11.84 0.16 -3.19
CA ALA A 54 11.95 -0.51 -4.48
C ALA A 54 11.17 -1.82 -4.50
N ASN A 55 10.65 -2.17 -5.67
CA ASN A 55 10.03 -3.47 -5.94
C ASN A 55 9.02 -3.91 -4.87
N ARG A 56 8.07 -3.02 -4.55
CA ARG A 56 6.95 -3.32 -3.66
C ARG A 56 5.67 -3.61 -4.44
N ASP A 57 4.68 -4.17 -3.76
CA ASP A 57 3.30 -4.28 -4.25
C ASP A 57 2.84 -2.95 -4.88
N PRO A 58 2.27 -2.93 -6.10
CA PRO A 58 1.82 -1.70 -6.75
C PRO A 58 0.91 -0.80 -5.89
N ARG A 59 0.16 -1.39 -4.96
CA ARG A 59 -0.72 -0.66 -4.03
C ARG A 59 0.05 0.16 -3.00
N PHE A 60 1.29 -0.20 -2.68
CA PHE A 60 2.17 0.62 -1.84
C PHE A 60 2.32 2.03 -2.43
N TYR A 61 2.66 2.13 -3.73
CA TYR A 61 2.84 3.40 -4.44
C TYR A 61 1.52 4.18 -4.68
N ALA A 62 0.38 3.50 -4.56
CA ALA A 62 -0.94 4.12 -4.63
C ALA A 62 -1.40 4.68 -3.26
N ASN A 63 -0.96 4.08 -2.16
CA ASN A 63 -1.46 4.38 -0.81
C ASN A 63 -0.49 5.19 0.05
N ILE A 64 0.82 5.12 -0.20
CA ILE A 64 1.85 5.69 0.67
C ILE A 64 2.65 6.76 -0.07
N ILE A 65 2.80 7.93 0.57
CA ILE A 65 3.83 8.91 0.23
C ILE A 65 5.03 8.63 1.13
N TYR A 66 6.20 8.48 0.52
CA TYR A 66 7.47 8.19 1.18
C TYR A 66 8.56 9.18 0.74
N ASN A 67 9.72 9.13 1.41
CA ASN A 67 10.83 10.02 1.11
C ASN A 67 11.36 9.82 -0.32
N ASN A 68 11.66 10.90 -1.03
CA ASN A 68 12.06 10.93 -2.44
C ASN A 68 11.02 10.35 -3.42
N MET A 69 9.73 10.38 -3.05
CA MET A 69 8.65 10.15 -4.00
C MET A 69 8.37 11.45 -4.78
N ALA A 70 8.15 11.33 -6.09
CA ALA A 70 7.62 12.43 -6.90
C ALA A 70 6.14 12.67 -6.53
N TRP A 71 5.83 13.88 -6.05
CA TRP A 71 4.50 14.28 -5.64
C TRP A 71 4.27 15.76 -5.92
N GLN A 72 3.17 16.09 -6.62
CA GLN A 72 2.78 17.48 -6.93
C GLN A 72 3.91 18.33 -7.55
N GLY A 73 4.66 17.75 -8.50
CA GLY A 73 5.70 18.45 -9.26
C GLY A 73 7.06 18.58 -8.55
N ARG A 74 7.26 17.94 -7.39
CA ARG A 74 8.57 17.90 -6.72
C ARG A 74 8.83 16.58 -6.02
N GLN A 75 10.06 16.39 -5.54
CA GLN A 75 10.41 15.30 -4.64
C GLN A 75 10.04 15.65 -3.20
N ILE A 76 9.51 14.67 -2.47
CA ILE A 76 9.23 14.80 -1.04
C ILE A 76 10.50 14.55 -0.23
N GLN A 77 10.82 15.46 0.69
CA GLN A 77 12.08 15.48 1.44
C GLN A 77 11.83 15.36 2.94
N MET A 78 11.53 14.14 3.38
CA MET A 78 11.20 13.84 4.79
C MET A 78 12.42 13.52 5.64
N TYR A 79 13.65 13.70 5.17
CA TYR A 79 14.87 13.48 5.94
C TYR A 79 15.21 14.70 6.82
N GLU A 80 16.19 14.59 7.72
CA GLU A 80 16.62 15.70 8.58
C GLU A 80 17.17 16.87 7.77
N GLY A 81 16.62 18.07 7.99
CA GLY A 81 16.94 19.25 7.17
C GLY A 81 16.21 19.32 5.82
N GLY A 82 15.40 18.33 5.47
CA GLY A 82 14.57 18.35 4.26
C GLY A 82 13.38 19.31 4.34
N ALA A 83 12.87 19.74 3.18
CA ALA A 83 11.76 20.71 3.10
C ALA A 83 10.47 20.24 3.81
N ASP A 84 10.30 18.93 3.96
CA ASP A 84 9.11 18.27 4.49
C ASP A 84 9.28 17.74 5.92
N PHE A 85 10.36 18.14 6.59
CA PHE A 85 10.63 17.82 7.98
C PHE A 85 11.01 19.09 8.75
N ARG A 86 10.12 19.51 9.68
CA ARG A 86 10.27 20.75 10.43
C ARG A 86 10.06 20.52 11.93
N ILE A 87 11.16 20.29 12.64
CA ILE A 87 11.21 20.15 14.09
C ILE A 87 10.57 21.38 14.75
N GLY A 88 9.79 21.17 15.81
CA GLY A 88 9.11 22.25 16.55
C GLY A 88 7.77 22.69 15.96
N THR A 89 7.31 22.08 14.86
CA THR A 89 5.97 22.31 14.29
C THR A 89 5.14 21.03 14.32
N ASN A 90 3.82 21.12 14.46
CA ASN A 90 2.93 19.95 14.33
C ASN A 90 2.48 19.72 12.87
N THR A 91 3.35 20.02 11.88
CA THR A 91 2.97 20.02 10.45
C THR A 91 3.79 19.06 9.59
N PHE A 92 4.34 18.02 10.23
CA PHE A 92 5.13 16.98 9.58
C PHE A 92 4.74 15.58 10.09
N THR A 93 4.99 14.55 9.29
CA THR A 93 4.74 13.16 9.67
C THR A 93 5.67 12.67 10.77
N ARG A 94 5.12 11.98 11.77
CA ARG A 94 5.91 11.34 12.83
C ARG A 94 6.57 10.04 12.38
N THR A 95 6.01 9.38 11.37
CA THR A 95 6.47 8.07 10.89
C THR A 95 7.28 8.13 9.61
N ARG A 96 7.49 9.33 9.05
CA ARG A 96 8.12 9.54 7.72
C ARG A 96 7.31 8.96 6.56
N TYR A 97 5.99 8.83 6.76
CA TYR A 97 5.02 8.47 5.72
C TYR A 97 3.78 9.38 5.75
N TYR A 98 3.14 9.60 4.60
CA TYR A 98 1.78 10.14 4.53
C TYR A 98 0.86 9.19 3.77
N CYS A 99 -0.45 9.29 4.03
CA CYS A 99 -1.46 8.62 3.23
C CYS A 99 -1.63 9.35 1.87
N LYS A 100 -1.39 8.63 0.77
CA LYS A 100 -1.65 9.09 -0.60
C LYS A 100 -3.09 8.83 -1.03
N LYS A 101 -3.71 7.77 -0.52
CA LYS A 101 -5.04 7.34 -0.94
C LYS A 101 -6.07 8.46 -0.73
N LEU A 102 -6.94 8.65 -1.71
CA LEU A 102 -7.97 9.70 -1.76
C LEU A 102 -7.45 11.14 -1.96
N TRP A 103 -6.14 11.36 -2.01
CA TRP A 103 -5.58 12.68 -2.32
C TRP A 103 -5.41 12.86 -3.83
N PRO A 104 -5.85 14.00 -4.39
CA PRO A 104 -5.61 14.30 -5.80
C PRO A 104 -4.12 14.54 -6.04
N GLU A 105 -3.59 13.95 -7.12
CA GLU A 105 -2.19 14.16 -7.52
C GLU A 105 -1.97 15.56 -8.11
N ILE A 106 -2.99 16.13 -8.76
CA ILE A 106 -2.95 17.48 -9.32
C ILE A 106 -3.18 18.49 -8.22
N TYR A 107 -2.19 19.36 -8.05
CA TYR A 107 -2.30 20.51 -7.17
C TYR A 107 -3.09 21.65 -7.85
N ARG A 108 -4.11 22.19 -7.17
CA ARG A 108 -4.82 23.42 -7.59
C ARG A 108 -4.55 24.54 -6.57
N ALA A 109 -3.68 25.47 -6.94
CA ALA A 109 -3.42 26.67 -6.14
C ALA A 109 -4.67 27.57 -6.08
N GLY A 110 -4.91 28.23 -4.95
CA GLY A 110 -6.03 29.17 -4.76
C GLY A 110 -7.42 28.50 -4.59
N ALA A 111 -7.49 27.17 -4.51
CA ALA A 111 -8.73 26.46 -4.21
C ALA A 111 -9.10 26.59 -2.72
N THR A 112 -10.39 26.61 -2.40
CA THR A 112 -10.86 26.47 -1.01
C THR A 112 -10.32 25.17 -0.42
N ALA A 113 -10.03 25.12 0.89
CA ALA A 113 -9.52 23.94 1.61
C ALA A 113 -10.52 22.75 1.69
N ARG A 114 -11.39 22.58 0.69
CA ARG A 114 -12.44 21.58 0.59
C ARG A 114 -12.24 20.82 -0.71
N SER A 115 -12.03 19.51 -0.60
CA SER A 115 -12.11 18.58 -1.72
C SER A 115 -13.29 17.65 -1.48
N LEU A 116 -14.05 17.35 -2.54
CA LEU A 116 -15.01 16.25 -2.49
C LEU A 116 -14.20 14.96 -2.51
N ILE A 117 -14.38 14.14 -1.47
CA ILE A 117 -13.80 12.81 -1.36
C ILE A 117 -14.94 11.81 -1.49
N ASN A 118 -14.80 10.87 -2.42
CA ASN A 118 -15.76 9.77 -2.54
C ASN A 118 -15.41 8.69 -1.51
N PHE A 119 -16.07 8.72 -0.36
CA PHE A 119 -15.93 7.69 0.67
C PHE A 119 -16.70 6.44 0.27
N VAL A 120 -15.98 5.35 0.10
CA VAL A 120 -16.54 4.06 -0.30
C VAL A 120 -16.92 3.27 0.95
N TYR A 121 -18.22 3.09 1.19
CA TYR A 121 -18.74 2.29 2.31
C TYR A 121 -18.65 0.78 2.05
N PHE A 122 -19.02 0.35 0.85
CA PHE A 122 -18.94 -1.04 0.41
C PHE A 122 -18.29 -1.09 -0.96
N ARG A 123 -17.39 -2.05 -1.17
CA ARG A 123 -16.73 -2.30 -2.45
C ARG A 123 -16.73 -3.78 -2.77
N TYR A 124 -16.83 -4.11 -4.05
CA TYR A 124 -16.89 -5.51 -4.49
C TYR A 124 -15.70 -6.35 -4.01
N ALA A 125 -14.49 -5.77 -3.98
CA ALA A 125 -13.31 -6.48 -3.47
C ALA A 125 -13.42 -6.89 -1.98
N GLU A 126 -14.22 -6.21 -1.17
CA GLU A 126 -14.50 -6.66 0.21
C GLU A 126 -15.45 -7.86 0.23
N VAL A 127 -16.46 -7.90 -0.66
CA VAL A 127 -17.36 -9.05 -0.80
C VAL A 127 -16.59 -10.32 -1.17
N LEU A 128 -15.64 -10.20 -2.11
CA LEU A 128 -14.76 -11.31 -2.51
C LEU A 128 -13.91 -11.82 -1.34
N LEU A 129 -13.34 -10.91 -0.53
CA LEU A 129 -12.50 -11.29 0.61
C LEU A 129 -13.33 -11.85 1.76
N ASN A 130 -14.51 -11.30 2.05
CA ASN A 130 -15.44 -11.86 3.03
C ASN A 130 -15.85 -13.29 2.66
N TYR A 131 -16.14 -13.54 1.38
CA TYR A 131 -16.45 -14.89 0.88
C TYR A 131 -15.24 -15.82 1.04
N ALA A 132 -14.06 -15.41 0.58
CA ALA A 132 -12.84 -16.22 0.69
C ALA A 132 -12.50 -16.56 2.15
N GLU A 133 -12.64 -15.59 3.06
CA GLU A 133 -12.43 -15.76 4.50
C GLU A 133 -13.42 -16.77 5.07
N ALA A 134 -14.72 -16.58 4.84
CA ALA A 134 -15.76 -17.46 5.37
C ALA A 134 -15.62 -18.91 4.88
N VAL A 135 -15.36 -19.12 3.58
CA VAL A 135 -15.17 -20.46 3.03
C VAL A 135 -13.88 -21.10 3.53
N ASN A 136 -12.78 -20.35 3.62
CA ASN A 136 -11.54 -20.87 4.18
C ASN A 136 -11.74 -21.32 5.63
N GLU A 137 -12.48 -20.55 6.43
CA GLU A 137 -12.77 -20.92 7.82
C GLU A 137 -13.73 -22.11 7.95
N ALA A 138 -14.66 -22.31 7.02
CA ALA A 138 -15.57 -23.45 7.04
C ALA A 138 -14.87 -24.74 6.55
N ASN A 139 -14.23 -24.67 5.39
CA ASN A 139 -13.85 -25.85 4.58
C ASN A 139 -12.35 -25.91 4.24
N GLY A 140 -11.59 -24.86 4.53
CA GLY A 140 -10.21 -24.71 4.07
C GLY A 140 -10.10 -24.13 2.66
N PRO A 141 -8.87 -24.05 2.10
CA PRO A 141 -8.60 -23.30 0.87
C PRO A 141 -8.96 -24.09 -0.38
N GLY A 142 -10.25 -24.09 -0.73
CA GLY A 142 -10.79 -24.62 -1.98
C GLY A 142 -10.50 -23.74 -3.21
N ALA A 143 -10.85 -24.24 -4.41
CA ALA A 143 -10.64 -23.52 -5.67
C ALA A 143 -11.34 -22.15 -5.71
N ASP A 144 -12.50 -22.05 -5.07
CA ASP A 144 -13.29 -20.84 -4.90
C ASP A 144 -12.59 -19.79 -4.01
N VAL A 145 -11.95 -20.21 -2.91
CA VAL A 145 -11.14 -19.34 -2.05
C VAL A 145 -10.01 -18.72 -2.87
N TYR A 146 -9.23 -19.54 -3.60
CA TYR A 146 -8.16 -19.06 -4.47
C TYR A 146 -8.68 -18.14 -5.57
N GLN A 147 -9.80 -18.48 -6.21
CA GLN A 147 -10.38 -17.64 -7.27
C GLN A 147 -10.71 -16.24 -6.75
N ASN A 148 -11.42 -16.14 -5.62
CA ASN A 148 -11.89 -14.87 -5.08
C ASN A 148 -10.73 -13.95 -4.63
N ILE A 149 -9.74 -14.49 -3.92
CA ILE A 149 -8.57 -13.70 -3.51
C ILE A 149 -7.70 -13.30 -4.70
N ASN A 150 -7.52 -14.20 -5.68
CA ASN A 150 -6.70 -13.91 -6.84
C ASN A 150 -7.35 -12.89 -7.80
N LEU A 151 -8.67 -12.74 -7.81
CA LEU A 151 -9.33 -11.63 -8.52
C LEU A 151 -8.91 -10.26 -7.97
N VAL A 152 -8.78 -10.13 -6.64
CA VAL A 152 -8.33 -8.89 -5.99
C VAL A 152 -6.85 -8.63 -6.33
N ARG A 153 -6.02 -9.66 -6.23
CA ARG A 153 -4.57 -9.59 -6.53
C ARG A 153 -4.31 -9.25 -8.00
N ALA A 154 -4.98 -9.93 -8.92
CA ALA A 154 -4.84 -9.72 -10.35
C ALA A 154 -5.18 -8.28 -10.76
N ARG A 155 -6.21 -7.67 -10.16
CA ARG A 155 -6.55 -6.26 -10.41
C ARG A 155 -5.40 -5.33 -10.02
N ALA A 156 -4.69 -5.63 -8.93
CA ALA A 156 -3.53 -4.87 -8.49
C ALA A 156 -2.25 -5.19 -9.29
N GLY A 157 -2.31 -6.10 -10.28
CA GLY A 157 -1.14 -6.59 -11.02
C GLY A 157 -0.27 -7.55 -10.21
N MET A 158 -0.77 -8.06 -9.09
CA MET A 158 -0.08 -9.00 -8.22
C MET A 158 -0.27 -10.44 -8.70
N PRO A 159 0.75 -11.32 -8.54
CA PRO A 159 0.65 -12.72 -8.94
C PRO A 159 -0.33 -13.47 -8.03
N ALA A 160 -0.87 -14.56 -8.56
CA ALA A 160 -1.71 -15.47 -7.80
C ALA A 160 -0.95 -16.04 -6.58
N LEU A 161 -1.70 -16.39 -5.53
CA LEU A 161 -1.14 -17.09 -4.38
C LEU A 161 -0.60 -18.47 -4.78
N PRO A 162 0.47 -18.96 -4.12
CA PRO A 162 0.96 -20.31 -4.36
C PRO A 162 -0.12 -21.34 -4.01
N ALA A 163 -0.21 -22.41 -4.80
CA ALA A 163 -1.14 -23.49 -4.53
C ALA A 163 -0.73 -24.30 -3.29
N GLY A 164 -1.69 -25.00 -2.68
CA GLY A 164 -1.43 -25.94 -1.59
C GLY A 164 -1.19 -25.30 -0.22
N LEU A 165 -1.59 -24.04 -0.01
CA LEU A 165 -1.58 -23.43 1.32
C LEU A 165 -2.45 -24.24 2.30
N SER A 166 -2.02 -24.28 3.57
CA SER A 166 -2.86 -24.75 4.67
C SER A 166 -4.01 -23.76 4.92
N LYS A 167 -5.00 -24.17 5.72
CA LYS A 167 -6.09 -23.29 6.15
C LYS A 167 -5.54 -22.08 6.91
N GLU A 168 -4.55 -22.30 7.77
CA GLU A 168 -3.89 -21.28 8.59
C GLU A 168 -3.08 -20.30 7.74
N ASP A 169 -2.33 -20.81 6.76
CA ASP A 169 -1.56 -19.97 5.86
C ASP A 169 -2.48 -19.15 4.96
N MET A 170 -3.53 -19.77 4.40
CA MET A 170 -4.53 -19.07 3.60
C MET A 170 -5.23 -17.99 4.43
N ARG A 171 -5.61 -18.26 5.68
CA ARG A 171 -6.18 -17.26 6.60
C ARG A 171 -5.25 -16.06 6.72
N THR A 172 -3.96 -16.31 6.96
CA THR A 172 -2.95 -15.24 7.08
C THR A 172 -2.84 -14.42 5.79
N ARG A 173 -2.89 -15.06 4.62
CA ARG A 173 -2.87 -14.36 3.33
C ARG A 173 -4.13 -13.55 3.08
N ILE A 174 -5.32 -14.09 3.40
CA ILE A 174 -6.59 -13.36 3.28
C ILE A 174 -6.61 -12.14 4.18
N GLN A 175 -6.18 -12.27 5.45
CA GLN A 175 -6.12 -11.17 6.39
C GLN A 175 -5.16 -10.06 5.94
N ASN A 176 -4.01 -10.41 5.34
CA ASN A 176 -3.08 -9.42 4.79
C ASN A 176 -3.62 -8.72 3.53
N GLU A 177 -4.46 -9.39 2.74
CA GLU A 177 -5.04 -8.85 1.51
C GLU A 177 -6.24 -7.89 1.77
N ARG A 178 -6.77 -7.89 3.00
CA ARG A 178 -7.98 -7.18 3.42
C ARG A 178 -7.72 -5.72 3.81
#